data_AF-A0A4R6YH03-F1
#
_entry.id   AF-A0A4R6YH03-F1
#
_cell.length_a   1.000
_cell.length_b   1.000
_cell.length_c   1.000
_cell.angle_alpha   90.00
_cell.angle_beta   90.00
_cell.angle_gamma   90.00
#
_symmetry.space_group_name_H-M   'P 1'
#
loop_
_entity.id
_entity.type
_entity.pdbx_description
1 polymer ?
#
loop_
_entity_poly.entity_id
_entity_poly.type
_entity_poly.pdbx_seq_one_letter_code
_entity_poly.pdbx_strand_id
1 'polypeptide(L)' 'MRQFKEIEAARRGIGVSQKVLAHRAGMREQDYSRLKKPSKQGPTVRTLMRLSKALDELIAEKEQADG' A
#
# COMPACT_ATOMS: atom_id res chain seq x y z
N MET A 1 -9.65 8.33 -2.90
CA MET A 1 -8.44 8.08 -2.08
C MET A 1 -8.78 6.99 -1.07
N ARG A 2 -8.05 5.88 -1.06
CA ARG A 2 -8.33 4.74 -0.15
C ARG A 2 -7.85 5.00 1.27
N GLN A 3 -8.60 4.54 2.27
CA GLN A 3 -8.12 4.43 3.65
C GLN A 3 -7.08 3.31 3.77
N PHE A 4 -6.25 3.37 4.81
CA PHE A 4 -5.19 2.37 5.01
C PHE A 4 -5.71 0.93 5.10
N LYS A 5 -6.88 0.71 5.72
CA LYS A 5 -7.51 -0.61 5.81
C LYS A 5 -7.87 -1.18 4.43
N GLU A 6 -8.38 -0.34 3.54
CA GLU A 6 -8.73 -0.73 2.17
C GLU A 6 -7.48 -1.07 1.35
N ILE A 7 -6.41 -0.28 1.51
CA ILE A 7 -5.12 -0.54 0.88
C ILE A 7 -4.55 -1.89 1.33
N GLU A 8 -4.64 -2.20 2.64
CA GLU A 8 -4.20 -3.48 3.19
C GLU A 8 -5.02 -4.66 2.64
N ALA A 9 -6.34 -4.52 2.55
CA ALA A 9 -7.22 -5.55 2.03
C ALA A 9 -6.92 -5.84 0.55
N ALA A 10 -6.84 -4.79 -0.27
CA ALA A 10 -6.53 -4.91 -1.69
C ALA A 10 -5.13 -5.50 -1.93
N ARG A 11 -4.10 -5.03 -1.20
CA ARG A 11 -2.75 -5.60 -1.25
C ARG A 11 -2.77 -7.11 -1.00
N ARG A 12 -3.49 -7.56 0.03
CA ARG A 12 -3.62 -8.99 0.36
C ARG A 12 -4.37 -9.73 -0.74
N GLY A 13 -5.42 -9.14 -1.30
CA GLY A 13 -6.20 -9.72 -2.41
C GLY A 13 -5.34 -9.99 -3.65
N ILE A 14 -4.40 -9.10 -3.98
CA ILE A 14 -3.46 -9.32 -5.09
C ILE A 14 -2.20 -10.10 -4.71
N GLY A 15 -2.06 -10.53 -3.45
CA GLY A 15 -0.91 -11.33 -2.99
C GLY A 15 0.42 -10.57 -2.92
N VAL A 16 0.42 -9.23 -2.95
CA VAL A 16 1.66 -8.43 -2.93
C VAL A 16 2.20 -8.31 -1.51
N SER A 17 3.51 -8.48 -1.32
CA SER A 17 4.13 -8.30 -0.01
C SER A 17 4.11 -6.84 0.46
N GLN A 18 4.10 -6.64 1.78
CA GLN A 18 4.19 -5.30 2.36
C GLN A 18 5.44 -4.54 1.89
N LYS A 19 6.59 -5.24 1.84
CA LYS A 19 7.86 -4.69 1.38
C LYS A 19 7.76 -4.11 -0.03
N VAL A 20 7.13 -4.83 -0.95
CA VAL A 20 6.97 -4.41 -2.35
C VAL A 20 6.10 -3.15 -2.44
N LEU A 21 4.94 -3.15 -1.78
CA LEU A 21 4.06 -1.97 -1.78
C LEU A 21 4.73 -0.74 -1.14
N ALA A 22 5.41 -0.93 -0.02
CA ALA A 22 6.14 0.14 0.67
C ALA A 22 7.25 0.71 -0.23
N HIS A 23 8.06 -0.16 -0.84
CA HIS A 23 9.12 0.24 -1.76
C HIS A 23 8.58 1.02 -2.96
N ARG A 24 7.50 0.53 -3.58
CA ARG A 24 6.84 1.21 -4.73
C ARG A 24 6.25 2.56 -4.33
N ALA A 25 5.72 2.69 -3.12
CA ALA A 25 5.23 3.94 -2.57
C ALA A 25 6.35 4.90 -2.10
N GLY A 26 7.63 4.52 -2.26
CA GLY A 26 8.78 5.32 -1.88
C GLY A 26 8.97 5.44 -0.36
N MET A 27 8.60 4.43 0.41
CA MET A 27 8.78 4.38 1.86
C MET A 27 9.47 3.11 2.32
N ARG A 28 10.05 3.14 3.52
CA ARG A 28 10.66 1.94 4.11
C ARG A 28 9.58 0.99 4.61
N GLU A 29 9.84 -0.30 4.55
CA GLU A 29 8.94 -1.34 5.09
C GLU A 29 8.62 -1.12 6.58
N GLN A 30 9.59 -0.64 7.37
CA GLN A 30 9.39 -0.30 8.77
C GLN A 30 8.37 0.83 8.96
N ASP A 31 8.39 1.85 8.09
CA ASP A 31 7.44 2.95 8.16
C ASP A 31 6.03 2.45 7.86
N TYR A 32 5.87 1.57 6.87
CA TYR A 32 4.61 0.89 6.61
C TYR A 32 4.14 0.08 7.83
N SER A 33 5.03 -0.69 8.47
CA SER A 33 4.68 -1.47 9.66
C SER A 33 4.21 -0.59 10.82
N ARG A 34 4.74 0.63 10.93
CA ARG A 34 4.27 1.61 11.92
C ARG A 34 2.84 2.07 11.64
N LEU A 35 2.42 2.17 10.38
CA LEU A 35 1.05 2.55 9.99
C LEU A 35 -0.01 1.52 10.42
N LYS A 36 0.39 0.26 10.65
CA LYS A 36 -0.51 -0.79 11.16
C LYS A 36 -0.81 -0.67 12.65
N LYS A 37 0.09 -0.03 13.41
CA LYS A 37 -0.06 0.11 14.85
C LYS A 37 -0.99 1.27 15.14
N PRO A 38 -1.83 1.18 16.19
CA PRO A 38 -2.59 2.33 16.65
C PRO A 38 -1.60 3.41 17.12
N SER A 39 -1.41 4.44 16.30
CA SER A 39 -0.59 5.61 16.60
C SER A 39 -1.51 6.82 16.80
N LYS A 40 -1.14 7.73 17.73
CA LYS A 40 -1.88 8.99 17.96
C LYS A 40 -2.08 9.81 16.68
N GLN A 41 -1.15 9.70 15.74
CA GLN A 41 -1.26 10.24 14.39
C GLN A 41 -1.25 9.05 13.42
N GLY A 42 -2.38 8.83 12.74
CA GLY A 42 -2.49 7.83 11.68
C GLY A 42 -1.69 8.19 10.43
N PRO A 43 -1.76 7.37 9.36
CA PRO A 43 -1.15 7.71 8.08
C PRO A 43 -1.66 9.06 7.56
N THR A 44 -0.73 9.92 7.15
CA THR A 44 -1.09 11.20 6.53
C THR A 44 -1.78 10.99 5.19
N VAL A 45 -2.56 11.99 4.77
CA VAL A 45 -3.19 12.02 3.43
C VAL A 45 -2.17 11.77 2.32
N ARG A 46 -0.98 12.39 2.42
CA ARG A 46 0.12 12.21 1.46
C ARG A 46 0.64 10.77 1.43
N THR A 47 0.74 10.12 2.60
CA THR A 47 1.10 8.70 2.72
C THR A 47 0.06 7.81 2.05
N LEU A 48 -1.22 8.06 2.32
CA LEU A 48 -2.34 7.31 1.72
C LEU A 48 -2.37 7.47 0.20
N MET A 49 -2.13 8.68 -0.34
CA MET A 49 -2.04 8.92 -1.78
C MET A 49 -0.93 8.09 -2.43
N ARG A 50 0.27 8.10 -1.85
CA ARG A 50 1.42 7.32 -2.37
C ARG A 50 1.14 5.83 -2.36
N LEU A 51 0.58 5.33 -1.27
CA LEU A 51 0.21 3.91 -1.14
C LEU A 51 -0.91 3.52 -2.10
N SER A 52 -1.93 4.37 -2.30
CA SER A 52 -3.01 4.11 -3.24
C SER A 52 -2.48 4.04 -4.68
N LYS A 53 -1.67 5.02 -5.08
CA LYS A 53 -1.06 5.06 -6.42
C LYS A 53 -0.18 3.83 -6.67
N ALA A 54 0.70 3.50 -5.73
CA ALA A 54 1.56 2.33 -5.84
C ALA A 54 0.76 1.01 -5.94
N LEU A 55 -0.36 0.92 -5.21
CA LEU A 55 -1.25 -0.23 -5.30
C LEU A 55 -1.95 -0.31 -6.66
N ASP A 56 -2.42 0.81 -7.21
CA ASP A 56 -3.03 0.85 -8.55
C ASP A 56 -2.06 0.37 -9.64
N GLU A 57 -0.80 0.82 -9.56
CA GLU A 57 0.26 0.35 -10.47
C GLU A 57 0.48 -1.17 -10.34
N LEU A 58 0.53 -1.71 -9.12
CA LEU A 58 0.70 -3.15 -8.88
C LEU A 58 -0.50 -3.99 -9.33
N ILE A 59 -1.72 -3.46 -9.22
CA ILE A 59 -2.92 -4.12 -9.73
C ILE A 59 -2.83 -4.19 -11.26
N ALA A 60 -2.55 -3.07 -11.92
CA ALA A 60 -2.45 -3.01 -13.37
C ALA A 60 -1.34 -3.93 -13.91
N GLU A 61 -0.18 -3.98 -13.24
CA GLU A 61 0.91 -4.91 -13.59
C GLU A 61 0.46 -6.38 -13.49
N LYS A 62 -0.37 -6.71 -12.51
CA LYS A 62 -0.86 -8.08 -12.32
C LYS A 62 -1.93 -8.45 -13.34
N GLU A 63 -2.84 -7.53 -13.64
CA GLU A 63 -3.86 -7.73 -14.69
C GLU A 63 -3.23 -7.92 -16.08
N GLN A 64 -2.09 -7.27 -16.35
CA GLN A 64 -1.33 -7.48 -17.60
C GLN A 64 -0.53 -8.79 -17.63
N ALA A 65 -0.18 -9.35 -16.48
CA ALA A 65 0.58 -10.60 -16.39
C ALA A 65 -0.30 -11.86 -16.44
N ASP A 66 -1.57 -11.73 -16.00
CA ASP A 66 -2.57 -12.81 -15.98
C ASP A 66 -3.41 -12.89 -17.29
N GLY A 67 -3.15 -12.01 -18.27
CA GLY A 67 -3.81 -11.99 -19.59
C GLY A 67 -2.90 -12.43 -20.73
#